data_AF-A0A0G4P1T2-F1
#
_entry.id   AF-A0A0G4P1T2-F1
#
_cell.length_a   1.000
_cell.length_b   1.000
_cell.length_c   1.000
_cell.angle_alpha   90.00
_cell.angle_beta   90.00
_cell.angle_gamma   90.00
#
_symmetry.space_group_name_H-M   'P 1'
#
loop_
_entity.id
_entity.type
_entity.pdbx_description
1 polymer ?
#
loop_
_entity_poly.entity_id
_entity_poly.type
_entity_poly.pdbx_seq_one_letter_code
_entity_poly.pdbx_strand_id
1 'polypeptide(L)' 'MTSSKCAAPVCSNSSTVTKMPGVRCPNCQAQGKEVWVIPGKNCHICHTPCA' A
#
# COMPACT_ATOMS: atom_id res chain seq x y z
N MET A 1 12.52 -43.83 3.54
CA MET A 1 12.73 -42.41 3.16
C MET A 1 11.39 -41.69 3.15
N THR A 2 10.81 -41.39 4.31
CA THR A 2 9.59 -40.57 4.41
C THR A 2 9.55 -39.93 5.78
N SER A 3 10.09 -38.71 5.92
CA SER A 3 9.79 -37.88 7.07
C SER A 3 9.61 -36.46 6.57
N SER A 4 8.40 -36.19 6.10
CA SER A 4 7.99 -34.86 5.65
C SER A 4 6.62 -34.55 6.25
N LYS A 5 6.60 -34.15 7.52
CA LYS A 5 5.50 -33.32 8.03
C LYS A 5 5.90 -32.60 9.33
N CYS A 6 6.63 -31.51 9.20
CA CYS A 6 6.57 -30.45 10.22
C CYS A 6 5.39 -29.55 9.82
N ALA A 7 4.22 -29.76 10.44
CA ALA A 7 3.12 -28.80 10.35
C ALA A 7 3.40 -27.67 11.35
N ALA A 8 4.05 -26.60 10.89
CA ALA A 8 4.14 -25.38 11.67
C ALA A 8 2.72 -24.78 11.80
N PRO A 9 2.29 -24.33 13.00
CA PRO A 9 1.04 -23.59 13.12
C PRO A 9 1.13 -22.34 12.26
N VAL A 10 0.08 -22.07 11.47
CA VAL A 10 -0.05 -20.84 10.68
C VAL A 10 0.26 -19.67 11.61
N CYS A 11 1.43 -19.08 11.43
CA CYS A 11 1.72 -17.77 11.98
C CYS A 11 0.72 -16.83 11.31
N SER A 12 -0.38 -16.58 12.01
CA SER A 12 -1.23 -15.42 11.81
C SER A 12 -0.37 -14.20 12.15
N ASN A 13 0.58 -13.88 11.27
CA ASN A 13 1.12 -12.54 11.15
C ASN A 13 -0.08 -11.70 10.72
N SER A 14 -0.84 -11.23 11.71
CA SER A 14 -1.68 -10.06 11.57
C SER A 14 -0.81 -9.03 10.91
N SER A 15 -1.03 -8.88 9.61
CA SER A 15 -0.41 -7.89 8.78
C SER A 15 -0.90 -6.56 9.30
N THR A 16 -0.26 -6.08 10.36
CA THR A 16 0.13 -4.68 10.47
C THR A 16 1.11 -4.39 9.35
N VAL A 17 0.68 -4.65 8.10
CA VAL A 17 1.02 -3.84 6.97
C VAL A 17 0.59 -2.47 7.46
N THR A 18 1.55 -1.73 8.00
CA THR A 18 1.57 -0.27 7.90
C THR A 18 1.54 -0.04 6.40
N LYS A 19 0.33 -0.20 5.83
CA LYS A 19 -0.03 0.00 4.44
C LYS A 19 0.50 1.38 4.24
N MET A 20 1.61 1.50 3.49
CA MET A 20 2.23 2.78 3.20
C MET A 20 1.05 3.72 2.93
N PRO A 21 0.78 4.72 3.79
CA PRO A 21 -0.50 5.42 3.78
C PRO A 21 -0.52 6.42 2.63
N GLY A 22 0.08 6.05 1.49
CA GLY A 22 0.00 6.83 0.28
C GLY A 22 -1.46 6.98 -0.08
N VAL A 23 -1.93 8.22 -0.11
CA VAL A 23 -3.24 8.55 -0.66
C VAL A 23 -3.07 8.66 -2.17
N ARG A 24 -3.99 8.05 -2.92
CA ARG A 24 -3.99 8.18 -4.37
C ARG A 24 -4.52 9.54 -4.76
N CYS A 25 -3.81 10.28 -5.60
CA CYS A 25 -4.26 11.60 -6.04
C CYS A 25 -5.53 11.48 -6.89
N PRO A 26 -6.67 12.08 -6.49
CA PRO A 26 -7.94 11.96 -7.22
C PRO A 26 -7.89 12.65 -8.59
N ASN A 27 -7.16 13.78 -8.69
CA ASN A 27 -6.98 14.49 -9.97
C ASN A 27 -6.16 13.68 -10.97
N CYS A 28 -5.05 13.08 -10.52
CA CYS A 28 -4.25 12.23 -11.40
C CYS A 28 -5.01 10.96 -11.79
N GLN A 29 -5.78 10.38 -10.85
CA GLN A 29 -6.63 9.24 -11.14
C GLN A 29 -7.69 9.56 -12.21
N ALA A 30 -8.32 10.74 -12.16
CA ALA A 30 -9.27 11.19 -13.18
C ALA A 30 -8.63 11.34 -14.57
N GLN A 31 -7.32 11.61 -14.61
CA GLN A 31 -6.53 11.67 -15.85
C GLN A 31 -6.00 10.29 -16.30
N GLY A 32 -6.30 9.21 -15.58
CA GLY A 32 -5.78 7.87 -15.84
C GLY A 32 -4.33 7.65 -15.39
N LYS A 33 -3.79 8.53 -14.54
CA LYS A 33 -2.44 8.40 -13.97
C LYS A 33 -2.51 7.86 -12.55
N GLU A 34 -1.76 6.80 -12.27
CA GLU A 34 -1.68 6.20 -10.95
C GLU A 34 -0.57 6.86 -10.12
N VAL A 35 -0.92 7.94 -9.42
CA VAL A 35 0.03 8.72 -8.61
C VAL A 35 -0.30 8.53 -7.13
N TRP A 36 0.68 8.03 -6.39
CA TRP A 36 0.60 7.85 -4.95
C TRP A 36 1.31 9.01 -4.25
N VAL A 37 0.59 9.65 -3.33
CA VAL A 37 1.04 10.87 -2.67
C VAL A 37 1.20 10.59 -1.18
N ILE A 38 2.24 11.18 -0.59
CA ILE A 38 2.44 11.14 0.86
C ILE A 38 1.32 11.98 1.50
N PRO A 39 0.54 11.42 2.44
CA PRO A 39 -0.55 12.14 3.08
C PRO A 39 0.00 13.35 3.84
N GLY A 40 -0.65 14.50 3.68
CA GLY A 40 -0.17 15.79 4.21
C GLY A 40 0.84 16.51 3.30
N LYS A 41 1.15 15.96 2.12
CA LYS A 41 1.89 16.65 1.06
C LYS A 41 1.05 16.83 -0.21
N ASN A 42 1.46 17.77 -1.04
CA ASN A 42 0.87 17.96 -2.35
C ASN A 42 1.36 16.88 -3.32
N CYS A 43 0.50 16.51 -4.27
CA CYS A 43 0.84 15.59 -5.34
C CYS A 43 2.03 16.12 -6.15
N HIS A 44 3.06 15.31 -6.39
CA HIS A 44 4.25 15.78 -7.11
C HIS A 44 4.01 16.04 -8.61
N ILE A 45 2.87 15.58 -9.16
CA ILE A 45 2.53 15.73 -10.59
C ILE A 45 1.68 16.96 -10.83
N CYS A 46 0.59 17.11 -10.09
CA CYS A 46 -0.40 18.17 -10.29
C CYS A 46 -0.40 19.21 -9.17
N HIS A 47 0.46 19.06 -8.15
CA HIS A 47 0.54 19.91 -6.95
C HIS A 47 -0.78 20.05 -6.16
N THR A 48 -1.77 19.21 -6.45
CA THR A 48 -3.04 19.18 -5.72
C THR A 48 -2.80 18.66 -4.30
N PRO A 49 -3.33 19.32 -3.25
CA PRO A 49 -3.26 18.80 -1.89
C PRO A 49 -4.02 17.46 -1.82
N CYS A 50 -3.32 16.40 -1.45
CA CYS A 50 -3.91 15.08 -1.25
C CYS A 50 -3.79 14.77 0.25
N ALA A 51 -4.92 14.90 0.95
CA ALA A 51 -5.05 14.62 2.38
C ALA A 51 -5.82 13.31 2.57
#